data_AF-U9UI64-F1
#
_entry.id   AF-U9UI64-F1
#
_cell.length_a   1.000
_cell.length_b   1.000
_cell.length_c   1.000
_cell.angle_alpha   90.00
_cell.angle_beta   90.00
_cell.angle_gamma   90.00
#
_symmetry.space_group_name_H-M   'P 1'
#
loop_
_entity.id
_entity.type
_entity.pdbx_description
1 polymer ?
#
loop_
_entity_poly.entity_id
_entity_poly.type
_entity_poly.pdbx_seq_one_letter_code
_entity_poly.pdbx_strand_id
1 'polypeptide(L)'
;MDQLNNITLWDVKDVFNKVKNVVMNYTEMEAKVREATNNEPWGASSTLMQEIAQGTYNYAHFNEIMPTIYKRFTEKEARQWRQIYKALQLLEYLVKHGSERVVDDARAHMGTIKVLRNFSYFDEKGKDQGINVRNRAKELADLLNDNEKVRQERKKAKANRSKFTGVSSDAIGYGGFSGSFNGGSSRYGGFGNDSYSYCEYR
;
A
#
# COMPACT_ATOMS: atom_id res chain seq x y z
N MET A 1 -28.20 -10.10 36.48
CA MET A 1 -28.68 -9.67 35.14
C MET A 1 -28.02 -8.35 34.83
N ASP A 2 -27.71 -8.14 33.55
CA ASP A 2 -27.15 -6.92 32.94
C ASP A 2 -25.62 -6.87 32.76
N GLN A 3 -25.12 -7.77 31.90
CA GLN A 3 -23.99 -7.44 31.04
C GLN A 3 -24.55 -6.93 29.70
N LEU A 4 -25.03 -5.69 29.68
CA LEU A 4 -25.46 -5.04 28.45
C LEU A 4 -24.25 -4.44 27.73
N ASN A 5 -23.78 -5.16 26.71
CA ASN A 5 -23.44 -4.66 25.38
C ASN A 5 -22.54 -3.40 25.30
N ASN A 6 -21.23 -3.59 25.45
CA ASN A 6 -20.25 -2.75 24.73
C ASN A 6 -20.06 -3.29 23.30
N ILE A 7 -21.13 -3.33 22.52
CA ILE A 7 -21.02 -3.64 21.09
C ILE A 7 -20.55 -2.33 20.43
N THR A 8 -19.28 -2.27 20.03
CA THR A 8 -18.76 -1.08 19.36
C THR A 8 -19.37 -0.97 17.96
N LEU A 9 -19.60 0.25 17.46
CA LEU A 9 -20.05 0.47 16.08
C LEU A 9 -19.16 -0.23 15.03
N TRP A 10 -17.90 -0.47 15.38
CA TRP A 10 -16.93 -1.24 14.59
C TRP A 10 -17.28 -2.72 14.53
N ASP A 11 -17.57 -3.33 15.68
CA ASP A 11 -18.00 -4.73 15.74
C ASP A 11 -19.31 -4.95 14.97
N VAL A 12 -20.26 -4.01 15.09
CA VAL A 12 -21.52 -4.06 14.32
C VAL A 12 -21.25 -3.96 12.82
N LYS A 13 -20.36 -3.07 12.39
CA LYS A 13 -20.02 -2.87 10.98
C LYS A 13 -19.27 -4.06 10.40
N ASP A 14 -18.35 -4.65 11.16
CA ASP A 14 -17.59 -5.82 10.75
C ASP A 14 -18.50 -7.06 10.64
N VAL A 15 -19.41 -7.23 11.59
CA VAL A 15 -20.46 -8.25 11.52
C VAL A 15 -21.37 -8.00 10.32
N PHE A 16 -21.81 -6.75 10.07
CA PHE A 16 -22.67 -6.42 8.94
C PHE A 16 -21.99 -6.66 7.59
N ASN A 17 -20.71 -6.30 7.46
CA ASN A 17 -19.93 -6.56 6.26
C ASN A 17 -19.70 -8.05 6.06
N LYS A 18 -19.38 -8.81 7.11
CA LYS A 18 -19.25 -10.27 7.06
C LYS A 18 -20.55 -10.94 6.63
N VAL A 19 -21.69 -10.56 7.23
CA VAL A 19 -23.01 -11.07 6.86
C VAL A 19 -23.34 -10.72 5.42
N LYS A 20 -23.10 -9.47 4.99
CA LYS A 20 -23.31 -9.05 3.60
C LYS A 20 -22.42 -9.82 2.61
N ASN A 21 -21.19 -10.15 2.99
CA ASN A 21 -20.28 -10.92 2.13
C ASN A 21 -20.73 -12.37 1.97
N VAL A 22 -21.23 -12.99 3.06
CA VAL A 22 -21.81 -14.35 3.04
C VAL A 22 -23.10 -14.38 2.20
N VAL A 23 -23.98 -13.39 2.38
CA VAL A 23 -25.25 -13.30 1.63
C VAL A 23 -25.02 -13.02 0.14
N MET A 24 -23.96 -12.29 -0.22
CA MET A 24 -23.62 -11.95 -1.60
C MET A 24 -22.62 -12.92 -2.26
N ASN A 25 -22.18 -13.95 -1.54
CA ASN A 25 -21.17 -14.93 -1.98
C ASN A 25 -19.87 -14.27 -2.51
N TYR A 26 -19.44 -13.18 -1.88
CA TYR A 26 -18.18 -12.52 -2.23
C TYR A 26 -17.00 -13.35 -1.73
N THR A 27 -15.95 -13.44 -2.53
CA THR A 27 -14.71 -14.09 -2.12
C THR A 27 -14.00 -13.26 -1.04
N GLU A 28 -13.12 -13.89 -0.27
CA GLU A 28 -12.37 -13.20 0.80
C GLU A 28 -11.58 -12.01 0.25
N MET A 29 -10.94 -12.16 -0.92
CA MET A 29 -10.15 -11.09 -1.51
C MET A 29 -11.01 -9.97 -2.08
N GLU A 30 -12.17 -10.28 -2.66
CA GLU A 30 -13.14 -9.26 -3.05
C GLU A 30 -13.60 -8.46 -1.82
N ALA A 31 -13.94 -9.13 -0.72
CA ALA A 31 -14.34 -8.48 0.53
C ALA A 31 -13.27 -7.49 1.03
N LYS A 32 -12.00 -7.90 1.06
CA LYS A 32 -10.87 -7.04 1.46
C LYS A 32 -10.72 -5.82 0.56
N VAL A 33 -10.85 -5.99 -0.76
CA VAL A 33 -10.82 -4.86 -1.70
C VAL A 33 -11.99 -3.91 -1.42
N ARG A 34 -13.20 -4.43 -1.20
CA ARG A 34 -14.38 -3.60 -0.92
C ARG A 34 -14.25 -2.84 0.39
N GLU A 35 -13.63 -3.43 1.39
CA GLU A 35 -13.30 -2.79 2.65
C GLU A 35 -12.27 -1.67 2.46
N ALA A 36 -11.17 -1.96 1.73
CA ALA A 36 -10.14 -0.98 1.41
C ALA A 36 -10.68 0.20 0.59
N THR A 37 -11.72 0.00 -0.22
CA THR A 37 -12.36 1.03 -1.05
C THR A 37 -13.74 1.46 -0.54
N ASN A 38 -13.98 1.39 0.78
CA ASN A 38 -15.25 1.80 1.37
C ASN A 38 -15.46 3.34 1.32
N ASN A 39 -16.63 3.85 1.73
CA ASN A 39 -16.95 5.29 1.66
C ASN A 39 -16.45 6.13 2.85
N GLU A 40 -15.63 5.55 3.73
CA GLU A 40 -15.21 6.20 4.95
C GLU A 40 -14.22 7.33 4.66
N PRO A 41 -14.18 8.40 5.48
CA PRO A 41 -13.33 9.56 5.24
C PRO A 41 -11.83 9.28 5.41
N TRP A 42 -11.45 8.17 6.07
CA TRP A 42 -10.06 7.75 6.23
C TRP A 42 -9.62 6.76 5.15
N GLY A 43 -8.30 6.70 4.92
CA GLY A 43 -7.68 5.75 4.01
C GLY A 43 -7.76 4.31 4.52
N ALA A 44 -7.50 3.34 3.65
CA ALA A 44 -7.33 1.94 4.05
C ALA A 44 -6.08 1.78 4.93
N SER A 45 -6.10 0.82 5.85
CA SER A 45 -4.91 0.49 6.64
C SER A 45 -3.80 -0.06 5.74
N SER A 46 -2.54 0.25 6.06
CA SER A 46 -1.40 -0.29 5.29
C SER A 46 -1.35 -1.82 5.35
N THR A 47 -1.77 -2.41 6.46
CA THR A 47 -1.85 -3.87 6.63
C THR A 47 -2.84 -4.49 5.65
N LEU A 48 -4.05 -3.93 5.53
CA LEU A 48 -5.07 -4.42 4.59
C LEU A 48 -4.59 -4.30 3.14
N MET A 49 -3.98 -3.17 2.77
CA MET A 49 -3.41 -3.01 1.43
C MET A 49 -2.27 -4.00 1.15
N GLN A 50 -1.44 -4.31 2.16
CA GLN A 50 -0.37 -5.28 2.06
C GLN A 50 -0.88 -6.71 1.90
N GLU A 51 -1.97 -7.09 2.57
CA GLU A 51 -2.64 -8.38 2.38
C GLU A 51 -3.19 -8.51 0.95
N ILE A 52 -3.85 -7.48 0.43
CA ILE A 52 -4.33 -7.45 -0.96
C ILE A 52 -3.15 -7.56 -1.93
N ALA A 53 -2.06 -6.82 -1.68
CA ALA A 53 -0.84 -6.90 -2.48
C ALA A 53 -0.25 -8.31 -2.50
N GLN A 54 -0.21 -9.00 -1.36
CA GLN A 54 0.24 -10.39 -1.29
C GLN A 54 -0.70 -11.33 -2.05
N GLY A 55 -2.01 -11.10 -1.99
CA GLY A 55 -3.02 -11.84 -2.75
C GLY A 55 -2.81 -11.77 -4.27
N THR A 56 -2.30 -10.66 -4.81
CA THR A 56 -2.05 -10.51 -6.26
C THR A 56 -1.00 -11.48 -6.84
N TYR A 57 -0.21 -12.16 -6.01
CA TYR A 57 0.71 -13.21 -6.46
C TYR A 57 0.02 -14.54 -6.75
N ASN A 58 -1.18 -14.77 -6.20
CA ASN A 58 -2.01 -15.92 -6.49
C ASN A 58 -2.90 -15.62 -7.72
N TYR A 59 -2.96 -16.55 -8.68
CA TYR A 59 -3.71 -16.37 -9.92
C TYR A 59 -5.23 -16.20 -9.70
N ALA A 60 -5.83 -17.00 -8.81
CA ALA A 60 -7.27 -16.93 -8.55
C ALA A 60 -7.63 -15.59 -7.90
N HIS A 61 -6.92 -15.23 -6.83
CA HIS A 61 -7.12 -13.96 -6.12
C HIS A 61 -6.87 -12.75 -7.01
N PHE A 62 -5.87 -12.79 -7.89
CA PHE A 62 -5.63 -11.72 -8.85
C PHE A 62 -6.87 -11.44 -9.72
N ASN A 63 -7.51 -12.49 -10.23
CA ASN A 63 -8.72 -12.40 -11.07
C ASN A 63 -9.98 -12.00 -10.28
N GLU A 64 -9.91 -11.94 -8.95
CA GLU A 64 -10.96 -11.37 -8.09
C GLU A 64 -10.65 -9.91 -7.76
N ILE A 65 -9.40 -9.60 -7.40
CA ILE A 65 -8.95 -8.28 -6.94
C ILE A 65 -9.05 -7.23 -8.05
N MET A 66 -8.42 -7.48 -9.21
CA MET A 66 -8.29 -6.48 -10.26
C MET A 66 -9.65 -6.07 -10.83
N PRO A 67 -10.55 -7.00 -11.21
CA PRO A 67 -11.88 -6.63 -11.67
C PRO A 67 -12.69 -5.88 -10.61
N THR A 68 -12.56 -6.23 -9.33
CA THR A 68 -13.25 -5.52 -8.23
C THR A 68 -12.80 -4.07 -8.14
N ILE A 69 -11.51 -3.77 -8.35
CA ILE A 69 -10.99 -2.40 -8.40
C ILE A 69 -11.57 -1.67 -9.61
N TYR A 70 -11.57 -2.27 -10.80
CA TYR A 70 -12.09 -1.61 -12.01
C TYR A 70 -13.59 -1.34 -11.95
N LYS A 71 -14.38 -2.23 -11.34
CA LYS A 71 -15.80 -1.96 -11.05
C LYS A 71 -16.00 -0.70 -10.20
N ARG A 72 -15.05 -0.35 -9.32
CA ARG A 72 -15.12 0.93 -8.57
C ARG A 72 -14.94 2.15 -9.47
N PHE A 73 -14.24 2.03 -10.59
CA PHE A 73 -14.06 3.15 -11.53
C PHE A 73 -15.25 3.34 -12.46
N THR A 74 -15.94 2.26 -12.82
CA THR A 74 -16.99 2.29 -13.87
C THR A 74 -18.41 2.27 -13.32
N GLU A 75 -18.67 1.60 -12.19
CA GLU A 75 -20.04 1.41 -11.66
C GLU A 75 -20.42 2.43 -10.58
N LYS A 76 -19.50 3.32 -10.18
CA LYS A 76 -19.75 4.28 -9.09
C LYS A 76 -20.23 5.61 -9.62
N GLU A 77 -21.24 6.13 -8.94
CA GLU A 77 -21.76 7.46 -9.20
C GLU A 77 -20.79 8.53 -8.69
N ALA A 78 -20.88 9.73 -9.25
CA ALA A 78 -20.01 10.85 -8.88
C ALA A 78 -20.03 11.18 -7.37
N ARG A 79 -21.21 11.06 -6.71
CA ARG A 79 -21.35 11.24 -5.25
C ARG A 79 -20.51 10.26 -4.41
N GLN A 80 -20.12 9.12 -4.99
CA GLN A 80 -19.31 8.09 -4.34
C GLN A 80 -17.80 8.26 -4.63
N TRP A 81 -17.37 9.49 -4.90
CA TRP A 81 -15.99 9.85 -5.27
C TRP A 81 -14.91 9.25 -4.34
N ARG A 82 -15.20 9.06 -3.04
CA ARG A 82 -14.25 8.46 -2.09
C ARG A 82 -13.91 7.03 -2.44
N GLN A 83 -14.89 6.25 -2.91
CA GLN A 83 -14.65 4.86 -3.31
C GLN A 83 -13.77 4.80 -4.55
N ILE A 84 -14.00 5.70 -5.51
CA ILE A 84 -13.18 5.86 -6.72
C ILE A 84 -11.75 6.26 -6.34
N TYR A 85 -11.62 7.30 -5.50
CA TYR A 85 -10.34 7.79 -5.00
C TYR A 85 -9.54 6.70 -4.25
N LYS A 86 -10.19 5.99 -3.32
CA LYS A 86 -9.55 4.91 -2.56
C LYS A 86 -9.19 3.72 -3.45
N ALA A 87 -9.97 3.44 -4.49
CA ALA A 87 -9.62 2.43 -5.49
C ALA A 87 -8.40 2.83 -6.32
N LEU A 88 -8.24 4.11 -6.69
CA LEU A 88 -7.02 4.62 -7.34
C LEU A 88 -5.80 4.49 -6.42
N GLN A 89 -5.96 4.85 -5.14
CA GLN A 89 -4.91 4.70 -4.13
C GLN A 89 -4.52 3.24 -3.92
N LEU A 90 -5.48 2.32 -3.88
CA LEU A 90 -5.22 0.90 -3.78
C LEU A 90 -4.48 0.40 -5.03
N LEU A 91 -4.92 0.76 -6.23
CA LEU A 91 -4.24 0.37 -7.47
C LEU A 91 -2.80 0.87 -7.53
N GLU A 92 -2.55 2.12 -7.15
CA GLU A 92 -1.20 2.68 -7.03
C GLU A 92 -0.33 1.87 -6.05
N TYR A 93 -0.89 1.49 -4.90
CA TYR A 93 -0.19 0.65 -3.92
C TYR A 93 0.14 -0.73 -4.52
N LEU A 94 -0.80 -1.37 -5.20
CA LEU A 94 -0.57 -2.69 -5.82
C LEU A 94 0.48 -2.61 -6.95
N VAL A 95 0.54 -1.52 -7.71
CA VAL A 95 1.61 -1.29 -8.70
C VAL A 95 3.00 -1.25 -8.05
N LYS A 96 3.11 -0.73 -6.82
CA LYS A 96 4.39 -0.64 -6.09
C LYS A 96 4.73 -1.91 -5.30
N HIS A 97 3.74 -2.61 -4.75
CA HIS A 97 3.93 -3.68 -3.76
C HIS A 97 3.46 -5.08 -4.22
N GLY A 98 2.55 -5.15 -5.18
CA GLY A 98 1.94 -6.38 -5.69
C GLY A 98 2.79 -7.11 -6.74
N SER A 99 2.20 -8.10 -7.41
CA SER A 99 2.85 -8.87 -8.47
C SER A 99 3.10 -8.02 -9.73
N GLU A 100 4.07 -8.41 -10.57
CA GLU A 100 4.37 -7.68 -11.82
C GLU A 100 3.15 -7.63 -12.76
N ARG A 101 2.31 -8.67 -12.73
CA ARG A 101 1.07 -8.76 -13.51
C ARG A 101 0.10 -7.60 -13.25
N VAL A 102 0.13 -7.01 -12.06
CA VAL A 102 -0.69 -5.82 -11.73
C VAL A 102 -0.31 -4.65 -12.62
N VAL A 103 0.98 -4.49 -12.91
CA VAL A 103 1.48 -3.38 -13.74
C VAL A 103 0.99 -3.53 -15.17
N ASP A 104 1.09 -4.73 -15.73
CA ASP A 104 0.65 -5.03 -17.10
C ASP A 104 -0.87 -4.84 -17.25
N ASP A 105 -1.64 -5.35 -16.28
CA ASP A 105 -3.10 -5.23 -16.28
C ASP A 105 -3.57 -3.77 -16.07
N ALA A 106 -2.88 -3.01 -15.21
CA ALA A 106 -3.13 -1.58 -15.04
C ALA A 106 -2.83 -0.77 -16.31
N ARG A 107 -1.80 -1.13 -17.07
CA ARG A 107 -1.51 -0.52 -18.38
C ARG A 107 -2.55 -0.87 -19.42
N ALA A 108 -3.04 -2.12 -19.45
CA ALA A 108 -4.13 -2.52 -20.33
C ALA A 108 -5.40 -1.69 -20.07
N HIS A 109 -5.66 -1.31 -18.82
CA HIS A 109 -6.80 -0.47 -18.41
C HIS A 109 -6.47 1.03 -18.32
N MET A 110 -5.37 1.49 -18.92
CA MET A 110 -4.95 2.89 -18.90
C MET A 110 -6.02 3.85 -19.43
N GLY A 111 -6.84 3.42 -20.40
CA GLY A 111 -7.96 4.21 -20.92
C GLY A 111 -8.95 4.63 -19.81
N THR A 112 -9.37 3.67 -18.97
CA THR A 112 -10.28 3.91 -17.85
C THR A 112 -9.67 4.88 -16.83
N ILE A 113 -8.38 4.71 -16.50
CA ILE A 113 -7.67 5.61 -15.57
C ILE A 113 -7.59 7.03 -16.15
N LYS A 114 -7.34 7.17 -17.47
CA LYS A 114 -7.29 8.47 -18.15
C LYS A 114 -8.64 9.18 -18.14
N VAL A 115 -9.76 8.48 -18.26
CA VAL A 115 -11.10 9.09 -18.15
C VAL A 115 -11.31 9.74 -16.78
N LEU A 116 -10.82 9.13 -15.70
CA LEU A 116 -10.92 9.67 -14.33
C LEU A 116 -10.15 10.99 -14.13
N ARG A 117 -9.22 11.35 -15.04
CA ARG A 117 -8.55 12.66 -15.02
C ARG A 117 -9.50 13.84 -15.30
N ASN A 118 -10.66 13.57 -15.88
CA ASN A 118 -11.70 14.56 -16.15
C ASN A 118 -12.90 14.39 -15.20
N PHE A 119 -12.76 13.60 -14.13
CA PHE A 119 -13.82 13.37 -13.15
C PHE A 119 -14.23 14.68 -12.46
N SER A 120 -15.53 14.93 -12.32
CA SER A 120 -16.06 16.13 -11.68
C SER A 120 -17.14 15.76 -10.67
N TYR A 121 -17.04 16.33 -9.47
CA TYR A 121 -18.07 16.23 -8.46
C TYR A 121 -17.97 17.41 -7.50
N PHE A 122 -19.04 18.19 -7.43
CA PHE A 122 -19.21 19.26 -6.44
C PHE A 122 -20.13 18.74 -5.34
N ASP A 123 -19.73 18.91 -4.09
CA ASP A 123 -20.58 18.55 -2.95
C ASP A 123 -21.69 19.59 -2.74
N GLU A 124 -22.61 19.29 -1.82
CA GLU A 124 -23.75 20.14 -1.48
C GLU A 124 -23.34 21.54 -0.96
N LYS A 125 -22.08 21.70 -0.52
CA LYS A 125 -21.50 22.97 -0.07
C LYS A 125 -20.75 23.70 -1.19
N GLY A 126 -20.83 23.21 -2.42
CA GLY A 126 -20.15 23.76 -3.59
C GLY A 126 -18.65 23.47 -3.66
N LYS A 127 -18.12 22.57 -2.81
CA LYS A 127 -16.69 22.20 -2.86
C LYS A 127 -16.45 21.14 -3.92
N ASP A 128 -15.48 21.39 -4.79
CA ASP A 128 -15.02 20.40 -5.77
C ASP A 128 -14.25 19.28 -5.05
N GLN A 129 -14.88 18.11 -4.95
CA GLN A 129 -14.26 16.89 -4.43
C GLN A 129 -13.67 16.06 -5.58
N GLY A 130 -14.08 16.31 -6.82
CA GLY A 130 -13.57 15.64 -8.01
C GLY A 130 -12.09 15.94 -8.27
N ILE A 131 -11.60 17.11 -7.85
CA ILE A 131 -10.17 17.48 -7.90
C ILE A 131 -9.25 16.40 -7.30
N ASN A 132 -9.66 15.74 -6.21
CA ASN A 132 -8.88 14.69 -5.55
C ASN A 132 -8.72 13.45 -6.45
N VAL A 133 -9.81 13.05 -7.12
CA VAL A 133 -9.82 11.93 -8.06
C VAL A 133 -8.97 12.28 -9.29
N ARG A 134 -9.12 13.49 -9.84
CA ARG A 134 -8.36 13.93 -11.02
C ARG A 134 -6.86 13.94 -10.77
N ASN A 135 -6.43 14.54 -9.66
CA ASN A 135 -5.01 14.61 -9.30
C ASN A 135 -4.42 13.20 -9.12
N ARG A 136 -5.12 12.33 -8.39
CA ARG A 136 -4.64 10.96 -8.17
C ARG A 136 -4.61 10.12 -9.45
N ALA A 137 -5.63 10.25 -10.30
CA ALA A 137 -5.66 9.57 -11.59
C ALA A 137 -4.52 10.02 -12.50
N LYS A 138 -4.16 11.32 -12.47
CA LYS A 138 -3.01 11.87 -13.19
C LYS A 138 -1.69 11.27 -12.67
N GLU A 139 -1.46 11.31 -11.37
CA GLU A 139 -0.26 10.74 -10.74
C GLU A 139 -0.07 9.25 -11.08
N LEU A 140 -1.14 8.46 -11.01
CA LEU A 140 -1.11 7.04 -11.34
C LEU A 140 -0.84 6.80 -12.82
N ALA A 141 -1.48 7.56 -13.72
CA ALA A 141 -1.23 7.46 -15.15
C ALA A 141 0.22 7.82 -15.50
N ASP A 142 0.76 8.89 -14.88
CA ASP A 142 2.15 9.31 -15.08
C ASP A 142 3.14 8.27 -14.56
N LEU A 143 2.85 7.62 -13.42
CA LEU A 143 3.62 6.48 -12.92
C LEU A 143 3.61 5.31 -13.92
N LEU A 144 2.44 4.90 -14.40
CA LEU A 144 2.30 3.73 -15.28
C LEU A 144 2.94 3.92 -16.67
N ASN A 145 3.04 5.16 -17.16
CA ASN A 145 3.71 5.49 -18.42
C ASN A 145 5.24 5.41 -18.33
N ASP A 146 5.82 5.49 -17.12
CA ASP A 146 7.27 5.47 -16.90
C ASP A 146 7.71 4.12 -16.31
N ASN A 147 8.24 3.25 -17.17
CA ASN A 147 8.75 1.93 -16.78
C ASN A 147 9.86 2.00 -15.74
N GLU A 148 10.74 2.99 -15.84
CA GLU A 148 11.90 3.10 -14.96
C GLU A 148 11.46 3.59 -13.58
N LYS A 149 10.55 4.57 -13.54
CA LYS A 149 9.93 5.02 -12.29
C LYS A 149 9.19 3.90 -11.57
N VAL A 150 8.42 3.07 -12.29
CA VAL A 150 7.77 1.88 -11.69
C VAL A 150 8.81 0.94 -11.07
N ARG A 151 9.90 0.63 -11.79
CA ARG A 151 10.96 -0.24 -11.27
C ARG A 151 11.61 0.34 -10.01
N GLN A 152 11.91 1.63 -9.99
CA GLN A 152 12.51 2.31 -8.86
C GLN A 152 11.59 2.29 -7.63
N GLU A 153 10.31 2.64 -7.80
CA GLU A 153 9.32 2.62 -6.72
C GLU A 153 9.12 1.20 -6.16
N ARG A 154 9.07 0.17 -7.03
CA ARG A 154 8.99 -1.24 -6.59
C ARG A 154 10.25 -1.69 -5.85
N LYS A 155 11.45 -1.29 -6.30
CA LYS A 155 12.72 -1.59 -5.60
C LYS A 155 12.75 -0.93 -4.21
N LYS A 156 12.35 0.33 -4.13
CA LYS A 156 12.23 1.07 -2.87
C LYS A 156 11.21 0.44 -1.92
N ALA A 157 10.05 0.05 -2.43
CA ALA A 157 9.02 -0.66 -1.66
C ALA A 157 9.53 -1.98 -1.06
N LYS A 158 10.25 -2.79 -1.85
CA LYS A 158 10.87 -4.04 -1.38
C LYS A 158 11.92 -3.79 -0.29
N ALA A 159 12.78 -2.79 -0.47
CA ALA A 159 13.81 -2.44 0.51
C ALA A 159 13.24 -1.88 1.83
N ASN A 160 12.11 -1.16 1.78
CA ASN A 160 11.44 -0.69 2.98
C ASN A 160 10.75 -1.84 3.73
N ARG A 161 10.18 -2.82 3.01
CA ARG A 161 9.57 -4.01 3.63
C ARG A 161 10.58 -4.78 4.46
N SER A 162 11.80 -5.01 3.95
CA SER A 162 12.83 -5.78 4.67
C SER A 162 13.30 -5.12 5.97
N LYS A 163 13.16 -3.79 6.09
CA LYS A 163 13.52 -3.06 7.31
C LYS A 163 12.48 -3.22 8.43
N PHE A 164 11.20 -3.29 8.08
CA PHE A 164 10.11 -3.41 9.06
C PHE A 164 9.79 -4.86 9.44
N THR A 165 10.09 -5.84 8.58
CA THR A 165 9.98 -7.27 8.92
C THR A 165 11.08 -7.77 9.86
N GLY A 166 12.13 -6.97 10.10
CA GLY A 166 13.24 -7.30 11.00
C GLY A 166 13.11 -6.72 12.41
N VAL A 167 12.01 -6.03 12.72
CA VAL A 167 11.74 -5.43 14.04
C VAL A 167 10.60 -6.17 14.75
N SER A 168 10.59 -7.49 14.67
CA SER A 168 9.83 -8.34 15.59
C SER A 168 10.65 -8.51 16.87
N SER A 169 9.98 -8.49 18.02
CA SER A 169 10.51 -8.27 19.37
C SER A 169 11.45 -9.34 19.95
N ASP A 170 12.12 -10.16 19.13
CA ASP A 170 12.93 -11.29 19.57
C ASP A 170 14.45 -11.07 19.42
N ALA A 171 14.90 -9.88 19.01
CA ALA A 171 16.32 -9.52 18.97
C ALA A 171 16.84 -8.85 20.27
N ILE A 172 16.04 -8.80 21.35
CA ILE A 172 16.51 -8.53 22.72
C ILE A 172 16.59 -9.87 23.48
N GLY A 173 17.30 -10.84 22.93
CA GLY A 173 17.35 -12.17 23.53
C GLY A 173 18.17 -13.19 22.77
N TYR A 174 19.47 -12.92 22.59
CA TYR A 174 20.60 -13.89 22.57
C TYR A 174 21.79 -13.27 21.82
N GLY A 175 22.61 -12.51 22.53
CA GLY A 175 23.93 -12.07 22.12
C GLY A 175 24.78 -11.98 23.38
N GLY A 176 25.52 -13.06 23.66
CA GLY A 176 26.19 -13.28 24.94
C GLY A 176 27.08 -12.12 25.38
N PHE A 177 26.79 -11.59 26.57
CA PHE A 177 27.78 -10.91 27.38
C PHE A 177 28.73 -11.97 27.96
N SER A 178 29.78 -12.34 27.21
CA SER A 178 31.00 -12.93 27.80
C SER A 178 32.11 -11.87 27.81
N GLY A 179 31.91 -10.83 28.61
CA GLY A 179 32.98 -9.95 29.04
C GLY A 179 33.69 -10.59 30.23
N SER A 180 34.70 -11.43 29.98
CA SER A 180 35.70 -11.76 30.99
C SER A 180 37.09 -11.68 30.38
N PHE A 181 37.78 -10.66 30.85
CA PHE A 181 39.19 -10.35 30.73
C PHE A 181 40.09 -11.60 30.80
N ASN A 182 40.87 -11.88 29.75
CA ASN A 182 42.24 -12.40 29.91
C ASN A 182 43.05 -12.35 28.61
N GLY A 183 44.26 -11.78 28.68
CA GLY A 183 45.43 -12.32 27.99
C GLY A 183 45.67 -11.99 26.51
N GLY A 184 46.44 -10.93 26.26
CA GLY A 184 47.69 -11.04 25.51
C GLY A 184 47.69 -11.15 23.98
N SER A 185 48.21 -10.08 23.36
CA SER A 185 49.08 -10.10 22.17
C SER A 185 48.46 -10.48 20.81
N SER A 186 48.28 -9.49 19.92
CA SER A 186 49.16 -9.30 18.75
C SER A 186 48.58 -8.32 17.73
N ARG A 187 49.33 -7.22 17.55
CA ARG A 187 49.73 -6.61 16.27
C ARG A 187 48.64 -6.16 15.28
N TYR A 188 48.33 -4.89 15.46
CA TYR A 188 47.92 -3.88 14.48
C TYR A 188 48.56 -4.05 13.08
N GLY A 189 47.71 -4.18 12.06
CA GLY A 189 47.95 -3.85 10.65
C GLY A 189 46.58 -3.42 10.11
N GLY A 190 46.35 -2.22 9.61
CA GLY A 190 47.19 -1.42 8.72
C GLY A 190 46.41 -1.28 7.42
N PHE A 191 45.50 -0.31 7.37
CA PHE A 191 44.89 0.17 6.12
C PHE A 191 44.91 1.69 6.16
N GLY A 192 45.91 2.24 5.48
CA GLY A 192 46.02 3.66 5.20
C GLY A 192 44.94 4.09 4.23
N ASN A 193 44.40 5.28 4.47
CA ASN A 193 43.61 6.00 3.50
C ASN A 193 44.34 7.32 3.24
N ASP A 194 44.94 7.42 2.07
CA ASP A 194 45.39 8.67 1.47
C ASP A 194 44.20 9.61 1.33
N SER A 195 44.31 10.83 1.87
CA SER A 195 43.72 12.02 1.25
C SER A 195 44.03 13.27 2.07
N TYR A 196 44.86 14.14 1.50
CA TYR A 196 44.59 15.55 1.20
C TYR A 196 45.88 16.38 1.28
N SER A 197 46.50 16.52 0.11
CA SER A 197 47.31 17.69 -0.21
C SER A 197 46.39 18.90 -0.35
N TYR A 198 46.57 19.93 0.48
CA TYR A 198 46.60 21.34 0.05
C TYR A 198 47.08 22.27 1.19
N CYS A 199 48.07 23.11 0.83
CA CYS A 199 48.37 24.48 1.27
C CYS A 199 48.83 24.85 2.71
N GLU A 200 50.08 25.36 2.74
CA GLU A 200 50.46 26.76 3.06
C GLU A 200 51.13 27.11 4.40
N TYR A 201 52.07 28.08 4.27
CA TYR A 201 52.89 28.81 5.23
C TYR A 201 54.02 27.98 5.89
N ARG A 202 55.29 28.14 5.51
CA ARG A 202 56.11 29.36 5.57
C ARG A 202 57.47 29.11 4.91
#